data_AF-A0A1G9U455-F1
#
_entry.id   AF-A0A1G9U455-F1
#
_cell.length_a   1.000
_cell.length_b   1.000
_cell.length_c   1.000
_cell.angle_alpha   90.00
_cell.angle_beta   90.00
_cell.angle_gamma   90.00
#
_symmetry.space_group_name_H-M   'P 1'
#
loop_
_entity.id
_entity.type
_entity.pdbx_description
1 polymer ?
#
loop_
_entity_poly.entity_id
_entity_poly.type
_entity_poly.pdbx_seq_one_letter_code
_entity_poly.pdbx_strand_id
1 'polypeptide(L)'
;MKVFLLYTVPGLVPVLSGLAAEQVPDAELLHYVDGSLLRDTIANGGPPQHVHDKLAAYARFARECEADVLLVTCSSIGEAAERCVGIPVMRIDQPMCRDAVRSGMRIGVLATVSSTLEPTTRLVRRASAEQGVERDIRAVLCEGAFDALRAGDTETHDALVTAAFRRLSTEVDVIVLAQASMARIVSGLAPESVTVPVLSSPESGIAQLKGFKA
;
A
#
# COMPACT_ATOMS: atom_id res chain seq x y z
N MET A 1 -18.72 -9.14 10.30
CA MET A 1 -17.28 -9.40 10.11
C MET A 1 -16.53 -8.36 10.90
N LYS A 2 -15.55 -8.77 11.71
CA LYS A 2 -14.70 -7.89 12.51
C LYS A 2 -13.29 -7.83 11.90
N VAL A 3 -12.84 -6.63 11.55
CA VAL A 3 -11.57 -6.39 10.86
C VAL A 3 -10.62 -5.65 11.78
N PHE A 4 -9.43 -6.20 12.01
CA PHE A 4 -8.36 -5.50 12.70
C PHE A 4 -7.49 -4.79 11.67
N LEU A 5 -7.50 -3.46 11.66
CA LEU A 5 -6.71 -2.66 10.74
C LEU A 5 -5.45 -2.16 11.43
N LEU A 6 -4.29 -2.60 10.95
CA LEU A 6 -2.98 -2.16 11.44
C LEU A 6 -2.40 -1.07 10.53
N TYR A 7 -2.15 0.08 11.14
CA TYR A 7 -1.63 1.28 10.50
C TYR A 7 -0.23 1.60 11.00
N THR A 8 0.55 2.25 10.15
CA THR A 8 1.81 2.89 10.54
C THR A 8 1.76 4.41 10.40
N VAL A 9 0.66 4.95 9.86
CA VAL A 9 0.45 6.38 9.64
C VAL A 9 -0.96 6.76 10.14
N PRO A 10 -1.10 7.63 11.16
CA PRO A 10 -2.40 7.98 11.72
C PRO A 10 -3.37 8.59 10.71
N GLY A 11 -2.85 9.39 9.76
CA GLY A 11 -3.67 10.08 8.76
C GLY A 11 -4.46 9.18 7.82
N LEU A 12 -4.12 7.88 7.74
CA LEU A 12 -4.83 6.92 6.89
C LEU A 12 -6.10 6.36 7.55
N VAL A 13 -6.25 6.49 8.87
CA VAL A 13 -7.44 6.02 9.61
C VAL A 13 -8.74 6.62 9.04
N PRO A 14 -8.95 7.95 9.00
CA PRO A 14 -10.21 8.52 8.52
C PRO A 14 -10.51 8.16 7.05
N VAL A 15 -9.48 8.02 6.22
CA VAL A 15 -9.62 7.63 4.81
C VAL A 15 -10.20 6.23 4.69
N LEU A 16 -9.61 5.25 5.40
CA LEU A 16 -10.09 3.87 5.33
C LEU A 16 -11.41 3.67 6.07
N SER A 17 -11.66 4.40 7.16
CA SER A 17 -12.97 4.38 7.83
C SER A 17 -14.08 4.88 6.90
N GLY A 18 -13.85 5.96 6.14
CA GLY A 18 -14.80 6.47 5.16
C GLY A 18 -15.09 5.46 4.04
N LEU A 19 -14.04 4.91 3.43
CA LEU A 19 -14.18 3.88 2.40
C LEU A 19 -14.91 2.63 2.91
N ALA A 20 -14.61 2.19 4.14
CA ALA A 20 -15.24 1.02 4.72
C ALA A 20 -16.72 1.26 5.05
N ALA A 21 -17.10 2.47 5.50
CA ALA A 21 -18.50 2.83 5.71
C ALA A 21 -19.32 2.75 4.42
N GLU A 22 -18.72 3.07 3.27
CA GLU A 22 -19.37 2.98 1.97
C GLU A 22 -19.39 1.55 1.41
N GLN A 23 -18.29 0.82 1.58
CA GLN A 23 -18.05 -0.44 0.86
C GLN A 23 -18.40 -1.69 1.67
N VAL A 24 -18.25 -1.66 2.99
CA VAL A 24 -18.50 -2.76 3.91
C VAL A 24 -19.18 -2.24 5.19
N PRO A 25 -20.37 -1.62 5.09
CA PRO A 25 -21.03 -0.93 6.21
C PRO A 25 -21.33 -1.85 7.41
N ASP A 26 -21.49 -3.15 7.19
CA ASP A 26 -21.76 -4.15 8.22
C ASP A 26 -20.49 -4.71 8.89
N ALA A 27 -19.30 -4.21 8.51
CA ALA A 27 -18.04 -4.62 9.12
C ALA A 27 -17.77 -3.80 10.39
N GLU A 28 -17.42 -4.49 11.47
CA GLU A 28 -16.88 -3.86 12.66
C GLU A 28 -15.37 -3.64 12.47
N LEU A 29 -14.90 -2.41 12.61
CA LEU A 29 -13.50 -2.05 12.34
C LEU A 29 -12.79 -1.69 13.63
N LEU A 30 -11.67 -2.36 13.90
CA LEU A 30 -10.77 -2.04 15.00
C LEU A 30 -9.51 -1.39 14.43
N HIS A 31 -9.29 -0.11 14.76
CA HIS A 31 -8.18 0.66 14.22
C HIS A 31 -7.00 0.73 15.21
N TYR A 32 -5.83 0.26 14.79
CA TYR A 32 -4.61 0.31 15.60
C TYR A 32 -3.45 0.92 14.83
N VAL A 33 -2.83 1.95 15.41
CA VAL A 33 -1.72 2.66 14.78
C VAL A 33 -0.43 2.43 15.56
N ASP A 34 0.59 1.92 14.87
CA ASP A 34 1.95 1.81 15.36
C ASP A 34 2.95 2.34 14.32
N GLY A 35 3.29 3.62 14.47
CA GLY A 35 4.30 4.27 13.62
C GLY A 35 5.72 3.73 13.82
N SER A 36 5.99 2.98 14.91
CA SER A 36 7.30 2.39 15.13
C SER A 36 7.64 1.32 14.12
N LEU A 37 6.66 0.56 13.62
CA LEU A 37 6.87 -0.50 12.65
C LEU A 37 7.50 0.04 11.36
N LEU A 38 6.93 1.13 10.82
CA LEU A 38 7.46 1.78 9.61
C LEU A 38 8.79 2.48 9.88
N ARG A 39 8.88 3.26 10.96
CA ARG A 39 10.11 3.98 11.31
C ARG A 39 11.30 3.04 11.43
N ASP A 40 11.13 1.95 12.17
CA ASP A 40 12.21 0.99 12.41
C ASP A 40 12.53 0.19 11.13
N THR A 41 11.52 -0.10 10.29
CA THR A 41 11.71 -0.71 8.97
C THR A 41 12.53 0.19 8.03
N ILE A 42 12.21 1.49 7.96
CA ILE A 42 12.98 2.46 7.17
C ILE A 42 14.43 2.55 7.67
N ALA A 43 14.62 2.64 8.99
CA ALA A 43 15.95 2.78 9.60
C ALA A 43 16.88 1.58 9.34
N ASN A 44 16.30 0.39 9.10
CA ASN A 44 17.05 -0.85 8.89
C ASN A 44 17.02 -1.33 7.43
N GLY A 45 16.43 -0.56 6.50
CA GLY A 45 16.29 -0.97 5.09
C GLY A 45 15.33 -2.15 4.86
N GLY A 46 14.52 -2.51 5.86
CA GLY A 46 13.64 -3.66 5.89
C GLY A 46 13.21 -3.99 7.33
N PRO A 47 12.19 -4.84 7.54
CA PRO A 47 11.71 -5.17 8.89
C PRO A 47 12.78 -5.92 9.70
N PRO A 48 13.34 -5.35 10.78
CA PRO A 48 14.22 -6.08 11.69
C PRO A 48 13.43 -7.08 12.56
N GLN A 49 14.13 -7.99 13.26
CA GLN A 49 13.49 -9.04 14.06
C GLN A 49 12.44 -8.51 15.04
N HIS A 50 12.68 -7.39 15.73
CA HIS A 50 11.72 -6.84 16.67
C HIS A 50 10.44 -6.32 16.00
N VAL A 51 10.48 -5.95 14.71
CA VAL A 51 9.26 -5.64 13.93
C VAL A 51 8.47 -6.92 13.65
N HIS A 52 9.14 -8.03 13.35
CA HIS A 52 8.47 -9.33 13.22
C HIS A 52 7.80 -9.76 14.54
N ASP A 53 8.49 -9.57 15.67
CA ASP A 53 7.96 -9.92 16.99
C ASP A 53 6.71 -9.08 17.34
N LYS A 54 6.73 -7.78 17.02
CA LYS A 54 5.57 -6.89 17.16
C LYS A 54 4.42 -7.30 16.25
N LEU A 55 4.69 -7.62 14.99
CA LEU A 55 3.65 -8.09 14.06
C LEU A 55 2.99 -9.37 14.56
N ALA A 56 3.77 -10.32 15.09
CA ALA A 56 3.23 -11.51 15.72
C ALA A 56 2.38 -11.18 16.97
N ALA A 57 2.78 -10.17 17.75
CA ALA A 57 1.98 -9.69 18.87
C ALA A 57 0.65 -9.05 18.40
N TYR A 58 0.67 -8.25 17.33
CA TYR A 58 -0.55 -7.69 16.74
C TYR A 58 -1.47 -8.76 16.17
N ALA A 59 -0.93 -9.80 15.53
CA ALA A 59 -1.73 -10.92 15.06
C ALA A 59 -2.39 -11.68 16.23
N ARG A 60 -1.67 -11.90 17.34
CA ARG A 60 -2.26 -12.47 18.56
C ARG A 60 -3.34 -11.57 19.13
N PHE A 61 -3.06 -10.27 19.24
CA PHE A 61 -4.00 -9.30 19.77
C PHE A 61 -5.27 -9.18 18.92
N ALA A 62 -5.15 -9.22 17.59
CA ALA A 62 -6.30 -9.26 16.70
C ALA A 62 -7.23 -10.45 16.99
N ARG A 63 -6.67 -11.62 17.31
CA ARG A 63 -7.46 -12.79 17.74
C ARG A 63 -8.11 -12.61 19.10
N GLU A 64 -7.42 -12.01 20.05
CA GLU A 64 -7.96 -11.71 21.39
C GLU A 64 -9.13 -10.71 21.30
N CYS A 65 -9.11 -9.82 20.30
CA CYS A 65 -10.23 -8.96 19.94
C CYS A 65 -11.34 -9.67 19.13
N GLU A 66 -11.19 -10.97 18.88
CA GLU A 66 -12.08 -11.81 18.06
C GLU A 66 -12.24 -11.28 16.62
N ALA A 67 -11.18 -10.68 16.06
CA ALA A 67 -11.19 -10.27 14.66
C ALA A 67 -11.16 -11.50 13.73
N ASP A 68 -11.91 -11.40 12.63
CA ASP A 68 -11.93 -12.41 11.57
C ASP A 68 -10.69 -12.31 10.66
N VAL A 69 -10.11 -11.10 10.54
CA VAL A 69 -8.97 -10.82 9.65
C VAL A 69 -8.14 -9.63 10.14
N LEU A 70 -6.82 -9.74 9.97
CA LEU A 70 -5.86 -8.64 10.13
C LEU A 70 -5.56 -8.01 8.77
N LEU A 71 -6.02 -6.78 8.55
CA LEU A 71 -5.69 -5.98 7.37
C LEU A 71 -4.49 -5.08 7.66
N VAL A 72 -3.37 -5.36 7.02
CA VAL A 72 -2.15 -4.54 7.12
C VAL A 72 -2.14 -3.50 6.01
N THR A 73 -2.07 -2.24 6.43
CA THR A 73 -2.21 -1.08 5.53
C THR A 73 -0.89 -0.54 5.00
N CYS A 74 0.24 -1.05 5.47
CA CYS A 74 1.58 -0.59 5.10
C CYS A 74 2.35 -1.64 4.29
N SER A 75 2.65 -1.31 3.02
CA SER A 75 3.40 -2.18 2.11
C SER A 75 4.80 -2.55 2.62
N SER A 76 5.49 -1.65 3.31
CA SER A 76 6.85 -1.87 3.84
C SER A 76 6.96 -3.03 4.82
N ILE A 77 5.86 -3.35 5.52
CA ILE A 77 5.80 -4.44 6.51
C ILE A 77 4.89 -5.59 6.05
N GLY A 78 4.28 -5.49 4.86
CA GLY A 78 3.27 -6.42 4.39
C GLY A 78 3.78 -7.86 4.29
N GLU A 79 4.97 -8.06 3.69
CA GLU A 79 5.59 -9.40 3.58
C GLU A 79 5.95 -10.00 4.94
N ALA A 80 6.35 -9.17 5.90
CA ALA A 80 6.62 -9.61 7.26
C ALA A 80 5.32 -10.00 7.98
N ALA A 81 4.23 -9.25 7.74
CA ALA A 81 2.93 -9.53 8.32
C ALA A 81 2.31 -10.83 7.79
N GLU A 82 2.46 -11.13 6.49
CA GLU A 82 1.97 -12.37 5.87
C GLU A 82 2.55 -13.65 6.51
N ARG A 83 3.67 -13.54 7.25
CA ARG A 83 4.27 -14.66 7.99
C ARG A 83 3.61 -14.92 9.34
N CYS A 84 2.74 -14.01 9.80
CA CYS A 84 2.02 -14.21 11.05
C CYS A 84 1.03 -15.37 10.93
N VAL A 85 0.80 -16.06 12.04
CA VAL A 85 -0.05 -17.24 12.11
C VAL A 85 -1.19 -17.04 13.09
N GLY A 86 -2.26 -17.80 12.90
CA GLY A 86 -3.41 -17.86 13.82
C GLY A 86 -4.57 -16.93 13.47
N ILE A 87 -4.39 -16.00 12.53
CA ILE A 87 -5.47 -15.19 11.95
C ILE A 87 -5.18 -14.96 10.46
N PRO A 88 -6.19 -14.94 9.58
CA PRO A 88 -6.01 -14.49 8.20
C PRO A 88 -5.37 -13.10 8.16
N VAL A 89 -4.32 -12.95 7.34
CA VAL A 89 -3.64 -11.67 7.12
C VAL A 89 -3.88 -11.23 5.68
N MET A 90 -4.36 -10.01 5.51
CA MET A 90 -4.51 -9.36 4.20
C MET A 90 -3.61 -8.15 4.11
N ARG A 91 -3.11 -7.88 2.91
CA ARG A 91 -2.43 -6.63 2.60
C ARG A 91 -3.35 -5.73 1.79
N ILE A 92 -3.37 -4.44 2.14
CA ILE A 92 -4.20 -3.46 1.44
C ILE A 92 -3.80 -3.29 -0.03
N ASP A 93 -2.53 -3.53 -0.38
CA ASP A 93 -1.94 -3.31 -1.70
C ASP A 93 -2.07 -4.51 -2.65
N GLN A 94 -2.53 -5.66 -2.16
CA GLN A 94 -2.63 -6.89 -2.96
C GLN A 94 -3.66 -6.80 -4.11
N PRO A 95 -4.89 -6.29 -3.91
CA PRO A 95 -5.85 -6.12 -5.00
C PRO A 95 -5.32 -5.18 -6.09
N MET A 96 -4.76 -4.03 -5.69
CA MET A 96 -4.15 -3.05 -6.59
C MET A 96 -3.04 -3.68 -7.47
N CYS A 97 -2.20 -4.55 -6.91
CA CYS A 97 -1.15 -5.23 -7.67
C CYS A 97 -1.73 -6.24 -8.68
N ARG A 98 -2.81 -6.95 -8.32
CA ARG A 98 -3.52 -7.83 -9.24
C ARG A 98 -4.20 -7.05 -10.37
N ASP A 99 -4.77 -5.89 -10.05
CA ASP A 99 -5.36 -4.97 -11.03
C ASP A 99 -4.31 -4.47 -12.02
N ALA A 100 -3.15 -4.05 -11.53
CA ALA A 100 -2.05 -3.59 -12.39
C ALA A 100 -1.63 -4.66 -13.42
N VAL A 101 -1.53 -5.91 -12.98
CA VAL A 101 -1.21 -7.05 -13.86
C VAL A 101 -2.29 -7.30 -14.91
N ARG A 102 -3.56 -6.99 -14.62
CA ARG A 102 -4.67 -7.10 -15.58
C ARG A 102 -4.72 -5.90 -16.54
N SER A 103 -4.27 -4.73 -16.10
CA SER A 103 -4.40 -3.47 -16.84
C SER A 103 -3.40 -3.29 -17.97
N GLY A 104 -2.21 -3.89 -17.90
CA GLY A 104 -1.18 -3.64 -18.91
C GLY A 104 0.01 -4.60 -18.88
N MET A 105 0.83 -4.56 -19.93
CA MET A 105 2.05 -5.37 -20.04
C MET A 105 3.23 -4.70 -19.33
N ARG A 106 3.31 -3.37 -19.44
CA ARG A 106 4.32 -2.51 -18.80
C ARG A 106 3.70 -1.83 -17.59
N ILE A 107 4.21 -2.13 -16.41
CA ILE A 107 3.67 -1.65 -15.13
C ILE A 107 4.70 -0.75 -14.49
N GLY A 108 4.33 0.51 -14.27
CA GLY A 108 5.11 1.45 -13.46
C GLY A 108 4.78 1.28 -11.98
N VAL A 109 5.78 1.20 -11.11
CA VAL A 109 5.60 1.27 -9.66
C VAL A 109 6.32 2.52 -9.17
N LEU A 110 5.55 3.48 -8.64
CA LEU A 110 6.08 4.76 -8.20
C LEU A 110 6.01 4.86 -6.68
N ALA A 111 7.12 5.24 -6.04
CA ALA A 111 7.22 5.43 -4.60
C ALA A 111 8.17 6.59 -4.27
N THR A 112 8.04 7.17 -3.08
CA THR A 112 8.98 8.14 -2.50
C THR A 112 9.93 7.52 -1.48
N VAL A 113 9.66 6.28 -1.02
CA VAL A 113 10.51 5.57 -0.05
C VAL A 113 10.90 4.18 -0.58
N SER A 114 12.19 3.85 -0.51
CA SER A 114 12.74 2.56 -0.97
C SER A 114 12.13 1.37 -0.24
N SER A 115 11.89 1.50 1.08
CA SER A 115 11.24 0.47 1.90
C SER A 115 9.84 0.09 1.41
N THR A 116 9.21 0.92 0.57
CA THR A 116 7.90 0.65 -0.06
C THR A 116 8.06 0.17 -1.51
N LEU A 117 9.02 0.75 -2.25
CA LEU A 117 9.21 0.46 -3.67
C LEU A 117 9.45 -1.03 -3.93
N GLU A 118 10.38 -1.65 -3.19
CA GLU A 118 10.73 -3.04 -3.44
C GLU A 118 9.64 -4.03 -3.01
N PRO A 119 9.02 -3.94 -1.81
CA PRO A 119 7.93 -4.84 -1.45
C PRO A 119 6.74 -4.74 -2.40
N THR A 120 6.37 -3.55 -2.88
CA THR A 120 5.29 -3.40 -3.86
C THR A 120 5.68 -3.98 -5.22
N THR A 121 6.92 -3.75 -5.67
CA THR A 121 7.44 -4.34 -6.92
C THR A 121 7.43 -5.87 -6.86
N ARG A 122 7.84 -6.47 -5.74
CA ARG A 122 7.76 -7.92 -5.53
C ARG A 122 6.32 -8.43 -5.50
N LEU A 123 5.40 -7.66 -4.91
CA LEU A 123 3.98 -8.02 -4.91
C LEU A 123 3.37 -8.00 -6.32
N VAL A 124 3.73 -7.04 -7.17
CA VAL A 124 3.34 -7.04 -8.59
C VAL A 124 3.90 -8.27 -9.31
N ARG A 125 5.19 -8.61 -9.11
CA ARG A 125 5.79 -9.83 -9.67
C ARG A 125 5.06 -11.10 -9.23
N ARG A 126 4.74 -11.19 -7.94
CA ARG A 126 3.96 -12.31 -7.39
C ARG A 126 2.57 -12.38 -8.04
N ALA A 127 1.89 -11.25 -8.20
CA ALA A 127 0.59 -11.20 -8.85
C ALA A 127 0.66 -11.61 -10.34
N SER A 128 1.75 -11.29 -11.05
CA SER A 128 2.03 -11.75 -12.41
C SER A 128 2.18 -13.28 -12.47
N ALA A 129 2.99 -13.84 -11.56
CA ALA A 129 3.20 -15.28 -11.46
C ALA A 129 1.91 -16.03 -11.10
N GLU A 130 1.10 -15.51 -10.17
CA GLU A 130 -0.22 -16.06 -9.81
C GLU A 130 -1.19 -16.11 -11.00
N GLN A 131 -1.03 -15.23 -11.98
CA GLN A 131 -1.85 -15.17 -13.20
C GLN A 131 -1.21 -15.88 -14.40
N GLY A 132 -0.01 -16.46 -14.25
CA GLY A 132 0.70 -17.15 -15.34
C GLY A 132 1.13 -16.23 -16.48
N VAL A 133 1.36 -14.94 -16.20
CA VAL A 133 1.78 -13.94 -17.20
C VAL A 133 3.09 -13.28 -16.78
N GLU A 134 3.91 -12.92 -17.76
CA GLU A 134 5.11 -12.10 -17.55
C GLU A 134 4.76 -10.62 -17.79
N ARG A 135 5.32 -9.73 -16.97
CA ARG A 135 5.11 -8.27 -17.03
C ARG A 135 6.45 -7.54 -16.97
N ASP A 136 6.59 -6.49 -17.77
CA ASP A 136 7.71 -5.55 -17.65
C ASP A 136 7.40 -4.57 -16.52
N ILE A 137 8.19 -4.60 -15.44
CA ILE A 137 7.92 -3.81 -14.25
C ILE A 137 9.02 -2.75 -14.09
N ARG A 138 8.63 -1.49 -14.18
CA ARG A 138 9.51 -0.33 -13.98
C ARG A 138 9.27 0.29 -12.61
N ALA A 139 10.18 0.01 -11.69
CA ALA A 139 10.19 0.58 -10.36
C ALA A 139 10.92 1.94 -10.37
N VAL A 140 10.25 3.00 -9.94
CA VAL A 140 10.79 4.37 -9.88
C VAL A 140 10.68 4.91 -8.47
N LEU A 141 11.84 5.27 -7.90
CA LEU A 141 11.92 6.05 -6.69
C LEU A 141 11.93 7.54 -7.03
N CYS A 142 11.02 8.32 -6.43
CA CYS A 142 11.07 9.78 -6.45
C CYS A 142 12.15 10.25 -5.48
N GLU A 143 13.41 10.21 -5.91
CA GLU A 143 14.55 10.62 -5.08
C GLU A 143 14.36 12.02 -4.49
N GLY A 144 14.70 12.17 -3.20
CA GLY A 144 14.55 13.42 -2.45
C GLY A 144 13.12 13.80 -2.03
N ALA A 145 12.08 13.15 -2.58
CA ALA A 145 10.69 13.51 -2.26
C ALA A 145 10.38 13.25 -0.78
N PHE A 146 10.74 12.08 -0.25
CA PHE A 146 10.51 11.76 1.15
C PHE A 146 11.27 12.68 2.12
N ASP A 147 12.49 13.08 1.78
CA ASP A 147 13.29 14.00 2.59
C ASP A 147 12.66 15.40 2.62
N ALA A 148 12.18 15.89 1.48
CA ALA A 148 11.43 17.14 1.39
C ALA A 148 10.18 17.11 2.28
N LEU A 149 9.39 16.03 2.20
CA LEU A 149 8.21 15.85 3.04
C LEU A 149 8.57 15.84 4.54
N ARG A 150 9.65 15.15 4.92
CA ARG A 150 10.14 15.10 6.30
C ARG A 150 10.61 16.47 6.80
N ALA A 151 11.13 17.31 5.91
CA ALA A 151 11.51 18.69 6.21
C ALA A 151 10.31 19.66 6.23
N GLY A 152 9.09 19.19 5.93
CA GLY A 152 7.88 20.02 5.84
C GLY A 152 7.69 20.70 4.48
N ASP A 153 8.60 20.47 3.53
CA ASP A 153 8.53 21.01 2.17
C ASP A 153 7.64 20.13 1.27
N THR A 154 6.34 20.35 1.41
CA THR A 154 5.32 19.61 0.65
C THR A 154 5.32 19.99 -0.84
N GLU A 155 5.71 21.22 -1.17
CA GLU A 155 5.74 21.71 -2.55
C GLU A 155 6.82 20.97 -3.35
N THR A 156 8.05 20.88 -2.82
CA THR A 156 9.13 20.12 -3.45
C THR A 156 8.79 18.64 -3.53
N HIS A 157 8.21 18.05 -2.48
CA HIS A 157 7.74 16.65 -2.52
C HIS A 157 6.75 16.43 -3.68
N ASP A 158 5.73 17.27 -3.80
CA ASP A 158 4.68 17.12 -4.81
C ASP A 158 5.21 17.35 -6.22
N ALA A 159 6.14 18.30 -6.40
CA ALA A 159 6.81 18.56 -7.67
C ALA A 159 7.66 17.36 -8.13
N LEU A 160 8.44 16.76 -7.23
CA LEU A 160 9.27 15.58 -7.53
C LEU A 160 8.41 14.38 -7.91
N VAL A 161 7.32 14.12 -7.17
CA VAL A 161 6.36 13.05 -7.51
C VAL A 161 5.71 13.29 -8.87
N THR A 162 5.28 14.52 -9.15
CA THR A 162 4.66 14.88 -10.43
C THR A 162 5.62 14.70 -11.60
N ALA A 163 6.86 15.14 -11.46
CA ALA A 163 7.87 15.00 -12.50
C ALA A 163 8.18 13.52 -12.79
N ALA A 164 8.33 12.69 -11.75
CA ALA A 164 8.56 11.27 -11.90
C ALA A 164 7.35 10.55 -12.52
N PHE A 165 6.13 10.91 -12.10
CA PHE A 165 4.89 10.40 -12.67
C PHE A 165 4.78 10.68 -14.18
N ARG A 166 4.97 11.94 -14.59
CA ARG A 166 4.90 12.36 -16.01
C ARG A 166 5.92 11.66 -16.89
N ARG A 167 7.14 11.43 -16.38
CA ARG A 167 8.14 10.67 -17.13
C ARG A 167 7.70 9.22 -17.30
N LEU A 168 7.35 8.59 -16.17
CA LEU A 168 6.95 7.18 -16.15
C LEU A 168 5.72 6.90 -17.02
N SER A 169 4.75 7.82 -17.08
CA SER A 169 3.52 7.65 -17.86
C SER A 169 3.74 7.57 -19.38
N THR A 170 4.90 8.00 -19.87
CA THR A 170 5.27 7.84 -21.30
C THR A 170 5.88 6.47 -21.61
N GLU A 171 6.24 5.70 -20.58
CA GLU A 171 7.01 4.47 -20.68
C GLU A 171 6.19 3.20 -20.42
N VAL A 172 5.06 3.33 -19.71
CA VAL A 172 4.28 2.20 -19.18
C VAL A 172 2.81 2.25 -19.62
N ASP A 173 2.09 1.17 -19.39
CA ASP A 173 0.66 1.05 -19.71
C ASP A 173 -0.24 1.35 -18.50
N VAL A 174 0.29 1.23 -17.28
CA VAL A 174 -0.41 1.47 -16.01
C VAL A 174 0.59 1.88 -14.93
N ILE A 175 0.18 2.75 -14.01
CA ILE A 175 1.01 3.17 -12.86
C ILE A 175 0.35 2.76 -11.55
N VAL A 176 1.12 2.08 -10.70
CA VAL A 176 0.83 1.80 -9.30
C VAL A 176 1.45 2.89 -8.44
N LEU A 177 0.62 3.59 -7.68
CA LEU A 177 1.06 4.49 -6.62
C LEU A 177 1.27 3.68 -5.34
N ALA A 178 2.52 3.38 -5.01
CA ALA A 178 2.85 2.51 -3.89
C ALA A 178 2.59 3.15 -2.51
N GLN A 179 2.27 4.45 -2.46
CA GLN A 179 1.93 5.18 -1.25
C GLN A 179 0.62 5.96 -1.44
N ALA A 180 -0.36 5.72 -0.56
CA ALA A 180 -1.68 6.35 -0.62
C ALA A 180 -1.63 7.89 -0.66
N SER A 181 -0.65 8.50 0.02
CA SER A 181 -0.46 9.95 0.02
C SER A 181 -0.16 10.54 -1.36
N MET A 182 0.28 9.74 -2.33
CA MET A 182 0.55 10.20 -3.70
C MET A 182 -0.73 10.36 -4.53
N ALA A 183 -1.83 9.69 -4.14
CA ALA A 183 -3.09 9.76 -4.89
C ALA A 183 -3.59 11.21 -5.01
N ARG A 184 -3.51 12.00 -3.92
CA ARG A 184 -3.89 13.42 -3.93
C ARG A 184 -3.12 14.25 -4.96
N ILE A 185 -1.86 13.90 -5.20
CA ILE A 185 -0.97 14.65 -6.09
C ILE A 185 -1.39 14.39 -7.53
N VAL A 186 -1.62 13.11 -7.86
CA VAL A 186 -2.05 12.72 -9.20
C VAL A 186 -3.47 13.21 -9.51
N SER A 187 -4.39 13.19 -8.54
CA SER A 187 -5.74 13.75 -8.70
C SER A 187 -5.75 15.27 -8.90
N GLY A 188 -4.70 15.98 -8.49
CA GLY A 188 -4.53 17.41 -8.72
C GLY A 188 -3.96 17.77 -10.10
N LEU A 189 -3.53 16.77 -10.89
CA LEU A 189 -3.06 17.00 -12.24
C LEU A 189 -4.24 17.25 -13.18
N ALA A 190 -4.00 18.04 -14.23
CA ALA A 190 -4.98 18.22 -15.28
C ALA A 190 -5.31 16.86 -15.94
N PRO A 191 -6.59 16.53 -16.23
CA PRO A 191 -6.99 15.22 -16.74
C PRO A 191 -6.19 14.76 -17.97
N GLU A 192 -5.85 15.68 -18.87
CA GLU A 192 -5.04 15.43 -20.06
C GLU A 192 -3.58 15.01 -19.76
N SER A 193 -3.09 15.27 -18.54
CA SER A 193 -1.76 14.84 -18.08
C SER A 193 -1.75 13.39 -17.58
N VAL A 194 -2.91 12.77 -17.37
CA VAL A 194 -3.05 11.40 -16.88
C VAL A 194 -3.44 10.50 -18.05
N THR A 195 -2.42 10.05 -18.80
CA THR A 195 -2.59 9.32 -20.07
C THR A 195 -2.70 7.81 -19.90
N VAL A 196 -2.45 7.30 -18.69
CA VAL A 196 -2.49 5.87 -18.36
C VAL A 196 -3.30 5.66 -17.09
N PRO A 197 -3.95 4.49 -16.90
CA PRO A 197 -4.60 4.15 -15.65
C PRO A 197 -3.65 4.29 -14.46
N VAL A 198 -4.17 4.87 -13.37
CA VAL A 198 -3.43 5.06 -12.13
C VAL A 198 -4.16 4.32 -11.01
N LEU A 199 -3.44 3.45 -10.32
CA LEU A 199 -3.98 2.58 -9.29
C LEU A 199 -3.42 2.98 -7.93
N SER A 200 -4.29 2.95 -6.92
CA SER A 200 -3.92 3.12 -5.52
C SER A 200 -4.60 2.06 -4.65
N SER A 201 -4.02 1.77 -3.49
CA SER A 201 -4.45 0.67 -2.63
C SER A 201 -5.70 0.92 -1.76
N PRO A 202 -6.05 2.14 -1.29
CA PRO A 202 -7.12 2.30 -0.32
C PRO A 202 -8.47 1.74 -0.76
N GLU A 203 -8.93 2.09 -1.96
CA GLU A 203 -10.25 1.69 -2.46
C GLU A 203 -10.34 0.18 -2.70
N SER A 204 -9.43 -0.36 -3.52
CA SER A 204 -9.41 -1.79 -3.85
C SER A 204 -9.08 -2.66 -2.63
N GLY A 205 -8.26 -2.13 -1.72
CA GLY A 205 -7.83 -2.78 -0.50
C GLY A 205 -8.92 -2.89 0.57
N ILE A 206 -9.90 -1.98 0.60
CA ILE A 206 -11.11 -2.14 1.41
C ILE A 206 -12.13 -3.00 0.67
N ALA A 207 -12.27 -2.84 -0.65
CA ALA A 207 -13.22 -3.61 -1.45
C ALA A 207 -13.00 -5.12 -1.34
N GLN A 208 -11.76 -5.59 -1.13
CA GLN A 208 -11.45 -7.01 -0.98
C GLN A 208 -12.11 -7.66 0.25
N LEU A 209 -12.54 -6.86 1.23
CA LEU A 209 -13.26 -7.34 2.41
C LEU A 209 -14.69 -7.79 2.08
N LYS A 210 -15.25 -7.34 0.93
CA LYS A 210 -16.58 -7.74 0.47
C LYS A 210 -16.62 -9.24 0.24
N GLY A 211 -17.51 -9.93 0.94
CA GLY A 211 -17.70 -11.38 0.79
C GLY A 211 -16.61 -12.22 1.44
N PHE A 212 -15.72 -11.63 2.24
CA PHE A 212 -14.82 -12.40 3.10
C PHE A 212 -15.63 -13.28 4.05
N LYS A 213 -15.24 -14.55 4.14
CA LYS A 213 -15.79 -15.55 5.07
C LYS A 213 -14.59 -16.10 5.83
N ALA A 214 -14.66 -16.02 7.17
CA ALA A 214 -13.65 -16.52 8.08
C ALA A 214 -13.48 -18.05 7.98
#